data_AF-A0ZY09-F1
#
_entry.id   AF-A0ZY09-F1
#
_cell.length_a   1.000
_cell.length_b   1.000
_cell.length_c   1.000
_cell.angle_alpha   90.00
_cell.angle_beta   90.00
_cell.angle_gamma   90.00
#
_symmetry.space_group_name_H-M   'P 1'
#
loop_
_entity.id
_entity.type
_entity.pdbx_description
1 polymer ?
#
loop_
_entity_poly.entity_id
_entity_poly.type
_entity_poly.pdbx_seq_one_letter_code
_entity_poly.pdbx_strand_id
1 'polypeptide(L)'
;HRIAVHLSDHDDLEYLGWRVDGPEELDAMAETLSAKGHPFRVASDVEARERHVLGLMKLEDPGGNPTEIFWGPHIENGRPFRPGRPMFGRFVTGSEGLGHCILRQTDEKAARQFYQMLGLKGAVEYHLPLPNGMMAKPI
;
A
#
# COMPACT_ATOMS: atom_id res chain seq x y z
N HIS A 1 8.85 7.91 -5.01
CA HIS A 1 7.73 8.81 -5.39
C HIS A 1 6.52 8.56 -4.50
N ARG A 2 5.45 9.39 -4.55
CA ARG A 2 4.17 9.09 -3.87
C ARG A 2 3.16 8.43 -4.81
N ILE A 3 3.08 8.90 -6.05
CA ILE A 3 2.29 8.31 -7.13
C ILE A 3 3.22 8.17 -8.34
N ALA A 4 3.22 7.01 -8.98
CA ALA A 4 3.84 6.79 -10.28
C ALA A 4 2.71 6.59 -11.29
N VAL A 5 2.77 7.31 -12.42
CA VAL A 5 1.82 7.18 -13.52
C VAL A 5 2.56 6.48 -14.65
N HIS A 6 2.08 5.30 -15.01
CA HIS A 6 2.64 4.49 -16.09
C HIS A 6 1.83 4.72 -17.35
N LEU A 7 2.51 4.69 -18.50
CA LEU A 7 1.82 4.61 -19.79
C LEU A 7 1.45 3.15 -20.01
N SER A 8 0.15 2.85 -19.98
CA SER A 8 -0.41 1.52 -20.19
C SER A 8 -1.72 1.63 -21.00
N ASP A 9 -2.26 0.49 -21.41
CA ASP A 9 -3.59 0.32 -21.99
C ASP A 9 -4.66 -0.04 -20.95
N HIS A 10 -4.36 0.15 -19.66
CA HIS A 10 -5.20 -0.19 -18.52
C HIS A 10 -5.34 1.00 -17.56
N ASP A 11 -6.57 1.41 -17.28
CA ASP A 11 -6.88 2.52 -16.35
C ASP A 11 -7.20 1.99 -14.94
N ASP A 12 -6.27 1.27 -14.31
CA ASP A 12 -6.45 0.69 -12.96
C ASP A 12 -5.17 0.76 -12.11
N LEU A 13 -5.28 0.34 -10.85
CA LEU A 13 -4.18 0.26 -9.90
C LEU A 13 -3.11 -0.75 -10.35
N GLU A 14 -1.87 -0.27 -10.48
CA GLU A 14 -0.70 -1.12 -10.77
C GLU A 14 -0.09 -1.76 -9.51
N TYR A 15 0.06 -1.01 -8.42
CA TYR A 15 0.61 -1.50 -7.15
C TYR A 15 0.43 -0.51 -6.00
N LEU A 16 0.50 -1.01 -4.75
CA LEU A 16 0.56 -0.21 -3.53
C LEU A 16 1.84 -0.47 -2.74
N GLY A 17 2.56 0.59 -2.38
CA GLY A 17 3.77 0.52 -1.56
C GLY A 17 3.49 0.82 -0.08
N TRP A 18 3.71 -0.17 0.78
CA TRP A 18 3.64 -0.07 2.24
C TRP A 18 5.04 0.13 2.82
N ARG A 19 5.22 1.19 3.60
CA ARG A 19 6.52 1.54 4.18
C ARG A 19 6.71 0.87 5.54
N VAL A 20 7.88 0.26 5.73
CA VAL A 20 8.44 -0.09 7.05
C VAL A 20 9.62 0.82 7.39
N ASP A 21 10.09 0.76 8.64
CA ASP A 21 11.07 1.71 9.18
C ASP A 21 12.46 1.54 8.57
N GLY A 22 12.93 0.29 8.44
CA GLY A 22 14.25 -0.03 7.93
C GLY A 22 14.38 -1.45 7.38
N PRO A 23 15.63 -1.89 7.11
CA PRO A 23 15.91 -3.23 6.59
C PRO A 23 15.53 -4.34 7.58
N GLU A 24 15.76 -4.12 8.89
CA GLU A 24 15.45 -5.11 9.93
C GLU A 24 13.93 -5.39 10.01
N GLU A 25 13.09 -4.36 9.89
CA GLU A 25 11.64 -4.52 9.86
C GLU A 25 11.15 -5.17 8.55
N LEU A 26 11.85 -4.94 7.43
CA LEU A 26 11.53 -5.61 6.18
C LEU A 26 11.85 -7.11 6.25
N ASP A 27 12.98 -7.47 6.87
CA ASP A 27 13.36 -8.86 7.10
C ASP A 27 12.40 -9.55 8.09
N ALA A 28 12.04 -8.88 9.19
CA ALA A 28 11.03 -9.39 10.13
C ALA A 28 9.65 -9.59 9.48
N MET A 29 9.28 -8.72 8.52
CA MET A 29 8.08 -8.90 7.72
C MET A 29 8.19 -10.12 6.78
N ALA A 30 9.36 -10.34 6.17
CA ALA A 30 9.63 -11.52 5.35
C ALA A 30 9.50 -12.82 6.15
N GLU A 31 10.01 -12.85 7.38
CA GLU A 31 9.88 -13.98 8.30
C GLU A 31 8.42 -14.23 8.68
N THR A 32 7.67 -13.16 8.98
CA THR A 32 6.25 -13.24 9.31
C THR A 32 5.43 -13.82 8.14
N LEU A 33 5.67 -13.33 6.92
CA LEU A 33 5.02 -13.83 5.71
C LEU A 33 5.36 -15.30 5.45
N SER A 34 6.64 -15.67 5.59
CA SER A 34 7.12 -17.05 5.44
C SER A 34 6.46 -18.00 6.46
N ALA A 35 6.40 -17.60 7.73
CA ALA A 35 5.78 -18.39 8.80
C ALA A 35 4.28 -18.61 8.59
N LYS A 36 3.60 -17.67 7.91
CA LYS A 36 2.19 -17.79 7.54
C LYS A 36 1.95 -18.44 6.17
N GLY A 37 3.02 -18.79 5.45
CA GLY A 37 2.94 -19.38 4.11
C GLY A 37 2.41 -18.42 3.05
N HIS A 38 2.53 -17.10 3.26
CA HIS A 38 2.10 -16.10 2.28
C HIS A 38 3.22 -15.89 1.24
N PRO A 39 2.97 -16.11 -0.06
CA PRO A 39 4.01 -15.95 -1.08
C PRO A 39 4.47 -14.49 -1.20
N PHE A 40 5.78 -14.30 -1.31
CA PHE A 40 6.40 -13.02 -1.63
C PHE A 40 7.72 -13.25 -2.37
N ARG A 41 8.24 -12.18 -2.95
CA ARG A 41 9.56 -12.16 -3.59
C ARG A 41 10.34 -10.94 -3.13
N VAL A 42 11.59 -11.15 -2.72
CA VAL A 42 12.54 -10.05 -2.50
C VAL A 42 12.94 -9.50 -3.88
N ALA A 43 12.77 -8.20 -4.06
CA ALA A 43 13.05 -7.55 -5.34
C ALA A 43 14.56 -7.32 -5.53
N SER A 44 15.00 -7.24 -6.78
CA SER A 44 16.40 -6.90 -7.08
C SER A 44 16.71 -5.42 -6.82
N ASP A 45 18.00 -5.07 -6.71
CA ASP A 45 18.45 -3.67 -6.62
C ASP A 45 18.00 -2.81 -7.82
N VAL A 46 17.80 -3.44 -8.99
CA VAL A 46 17.27 -2.74 -10.18
C VAL A 46 15.82 -2.33 -9.95
N GLU A 47 14.99 -3.26 -9.47
CA GLU A 47 13.58 -3.00 -9.15
C GLU A 47 13.42 -2.02 -7.98
N ALA A 48 14.26 -2.12 -6.95
CA ALA A 48 14.25 -1.17 -5.83
C ALA A 48 14.60 0.26 -6.30
N ARG A 49 15.60 0.39 -7.18
CA ARG A 49 15.97 1.68 -7.78
C ARG A 49 14.87 2.24 -8.68
N GLU A 50 14.16 1.41 -9.44
CA GLU A 50 13.00 1.82 -10.24
C GLU A 50 11.89 2.43 -9.36
N ARG A 51 11.68 1.90 -8.16
CA ARG A 51 10.74 2.46 -7.15
C ARG A 51 11.30 3.65 -6.37
N HIS A 52 12.59 3.95 -6.52
CA HIS A 52 13.33 4.94 -5.72
C HIS A 52 13.30 4.61 -4.21
N VAL A 53 13.56 3.36 -3.87
CA VAL A 53 13.64 2.85 -2.49
C VAL A 53 14.96 2.08 -2.28
N LEU A 54 15.36 1.85 -1.03
CA LEU A 54 16.61 1.13 -0.70
C LEU A 54 16.41 -0.39 -0.59
N GLY A 55 15.22 -0.84 -0.23
CA GLY A 55 14.85 -2.26 -0.23
C GLY A 55 13.37 -2.42 -0.55
N LEU A 56 13.04 -3.53 -1.22
CA LEU A 56 11.72 -3.77 -1.79
C LEU A 56 11.38 -5.27 -1.78
N MET A 57 10.15 -5.56 -1.38
CA MET A 57 9.51 -6.86 -1.48
C MET A 57 8.21 -6.72 -2.28
N LYS A 58 7.91 -7.69 -3.12
CA LYS A 58 6.69 -7.73 -3.95
C LYS A 58 5.87 -8.97 -3.62
N LEU A 59 4.56 -8.80 -3.54
CA LEU A 59 3.58 -9.82 -3.22
C LEU A 59 2.20 -9.40 -3.73
N GLU A 60 1.18 -10.19 -3.44
CA GLU A 60 -0.23 -9.87 -3.70
C GLU A 60 -1.03 -10.00 -2.40
N ASP A 61 -2.05 -9.18 -2.26
CA ASP A 61 -3.05 -9.39 -1.19
C ASP A 61 -4.04 -10.52 -1.58
N PRO A 62 -4.94 -10.94 -0.67
CA PRO A 62 -5.92 -11.98 -0.97
C PRO A 62 -6.91 -11.65 -2.09
N GLY A 63 -7.08 -10.39 -2.45
CA GLY A 63 -7.91 -9.92 -3.57
C GLY A 63 -7.17 -9.90 -4.91
N GLY A 64 -5.89 -10.25 -4.93
CA GLY A 64 -5.02 -10.21 -6.11
C GLY A 64 -4.49 -8.81 -6.43
N ASN A 65 -4.54 -7.87 -5.49
CA ASN A 65 -4.00 -6.52 -5.70
C ASN A 65 -2.48 -6.54 -5.49
N PRO A 66 -1.66 -6.09 -6.46
CA PRO A 66 -0.21 -6.04 -6.30
C PRO A 66 0.18 -5.16 -5.12
N THR A 67 0.91 -5.76 -4.19
CA THR A 67 1.30 -5.17 -2.91
C THR A 67 2.82 -5.18 -2.82
N GLU A 68 3.40 -4.05 -2.48
CA GLU A 68 4.84 -3.88 -2.29
C GLU A 68 5.10 -3.47 -0.83
N ILE A 69 6.17 -3.97 -0.22
CA ILE A 69 6.65 -3.55 1.11
C ILE A 69 8.07 -3.04 0.95
N PHE A 70 8.37 -1.85 1.46
CA PHE A 70 9.65 -1.19 1.21
C PHE A 70 10.16 -0.39 2.39
N TRP A 71 11.46 -0.07 2.37
CA TRP A 71 12.08 0.91 3.26
C TRP A 71 13.00 1.88 2.50
N GLY A 72 13.33 3.00 3.16
CA GLY A 72 14.26 4.00 2.61
C GLY A 72 13.76 4.70 1.34
N PRO A 73 12.62 5.41 1.36
CA PRO A 73 12.19 6.19 0.20
C PRO A 73 13.17 7.32 -0.12
N HIS A 74 13.40 7.59 -1.40
CA HIS A 74 14.15 8.76 -1.84
C HIS A 74 13.43 10.06 -1.42
N ILE A 75 14.14 10.97 -0.75
CA ILE A 75 13.65 12.29 -0.34
C ILE A 75 14.52 13.40 -0.94
N GLU A 76 13.92 14.28 -1.75
CA GLU A 76 14.58 15.44 -2.34
C GLU A 76 14.47 16.68 -1.44
N ASN A 77 15.17 16.70 -0.31
CA ASN A 77 15.10 17.84 0.64
C ASN A 77 15.54 19.18 0.02
N GLY A 78 16.47 19.15 -0.95
CA GLY A 78 16.94 20.33 -1.67
C GLY A 78 15.96 20.88 -2.72
N ARG A 79 14.83 20.18 -2.95
CA ARG A 79 13.84 20.54 -3.96
C ARG A 79 12.44 20.60 -3.34
N PRO A 80 12.08 21.73 -2.71
CA PRO A 80 10.77 21.88 -2.07
C PRO A 80 9.62 21.65 -3.04
N PHE A 81 8.53 21.08 -2.54
CA PHE A 81 7.32 20.84 -3.32
C PHE A 81 6.78 22.14 -3.93
N ARG A 82 6.54 22.12 -5.24
CA ARG A 82 5.91 23.21 -6.00
C ARG A 82 4.61 22.68 -6.62
N PRO A 83 3.43 23.13 -6.17
CA PRO A 83 2.17 22.62 -6.71
C PRO A 83 1.98 23.09 -8.16
N GLY A 84 1.31 22.27 -8.97
CA GLY A 84 0.99 22.61 -10.36
C GLY A 84 -0.04 23.75 -10.52
N ARG A 85 -0.62 24.24 -9.42
CA ARG A 85 -1.53 25.39 -9.34
C ARG A 85 -1.35 26.12 -8.00
N PRO A 86 -1.76 27.40 -7.87
CA PRO A 86 -1.75 28.10 -6.58
C PRO A 86 -2.53 27.34 -5.49
N MET A 87 -1.95 27.25 -4.28
CA MET A 87 -2.56 26.62 -3.11
C MET A 87 -2.33 27.49 -1.88
N PHE A 88 -3.37 27.65 -1.04
CA PHE A 88 -3.25 28.34 0.25
C PHE A 88 -2.44 27.55 1.29
N GLY A 89 -2.42 26.22 1.16
CA GLY A 89 -1.78 25.30 2.10
C GLY A 89 -0.99 24.19 1.41
N ARG A 90 -0.91 23.04 2.07
CA ARG A 90 -0.15 21.86 1.64
C ARG A 90 -0.95 20.58 1.88
N PHE A 91 -0.48 19.47 1.31
CA PHE A 91 -1.04 18.15 1.59
C PHE A 91 -0.64 17.66 2.98
N VAL A 92 -1.57 16.98 3.66
CA VAL A 92 -1.29 16.20 4.86
C VAL A 92 -0.62 14.91 4.43
N THR A 93 0.62 14.70 4.85
CA THR A 93 1.40 13.49 4.54
C THR A 93 2.24 13.09 5.75
N GLY A 94 3.56 13.27 5.73
CA GLY A 94 4.43 12.98 6.87
C GLY A 94 4.32 11.52 7.32
N SER A 95 3.99 11.32 8.60
CA SER A 95 3.75 10.01 9.21
C SER A 95 2.46 9.33 8.75
N GLU A 96 1.52 10.07 8.14
CA GLU A 96 0.21 9.54 7.70
C GLU A 96 0.24 8.97 6.27
N GLY A 97 1.41 8.95 5.62
CA GLY A 97 1.53 8.44 4.25
C GLY A 97 1.03 9.42 3.19
N LEU A 98 0.46 8.91 2.10
CA LEU A 98 -0.08 9.74 1.00
C LEU A 98 -1.59 10.00 1.11
N GLY A 99 -2.29 9.19 1.91
CA GLY A 99 -3.75 9.09 1.92
C GLY A 99 -4.18 7.64 2.18
N HIS A 100 -5.39 7.28 1.73
CA HIS A 100 -5.95 5.94 1.84
C HIS A 100 -6.62 5.50 0.53
N CYS A 101 -6.83 4.20 0.36
CA CYS A 101 -7.50 3.60 -0.80
C CYS A 101 -8.54 2.58 -0.35
N ILE A 102 -9.61 2.42 -1.13
CA ILE A 102 -10.55 1.30 -1.00
C ILE A 102 -10.27 0.36 -2.17
N LEU A 103 -10.00 -0.90 -1.88
CA LEU A 103 -9.59 -1.91 -2.86
C LEU A 103 -10.63 -3.01 -2.98
N ARG A 104 -10.65 -3.65 -4.15
CA ARG A 104 -11.49 -4.82 -4.36
C ARG A 104 -10.94 -5.99 -3.54
N GLN A 105 -11.82 -6.64 -2.80
CA GLN A 105 -11.55 -7.88 -2.05
C GLN A 105 -12.68 -8.86 -2.31
N THR A 106 -12.36 -10.14 -2.45
CA THR A 106 -13.35 -11.21 -2.64
C THR A 106 -13.67 -11.95 -1.34
N ASP A 107 -12.83 -11.82 -0.32
CA ASP A 107 -13.00 -12.39 1.03
C ASP A 107 -12.52 -11.35 2.06
N GLU A 108 -13.45 -10.69 2.76
CA GLU A 108 -13.13 -9.65 3.76
C GLU A 108 -12.30 -10.21 4.92
N LYS A 109 -12.59 -11.44 5.35
CA LYS A 109 -11.90 -12.03 6.49
C LYS A 109 -10.44 -12.33 6.14
N ALA A 110 -10.18 -12.90 4.97
CA ALA A 110 -8.84 -13.15 4.47
C ALA A 110 -8.06 -11.84 4.30
N ALA A 111 -8.66 -10.83 3.65
CA ALA A 111 -8.05 -9.52 3.48
C ALA A 111 -7.72 -8.85 4.83
N ARG A 112 -8.65 -8.89 5.80
CA ARG A 112 -8.43 -8.35 7.14
C ARG A 112 -7.29 -9.07 7.86
N GLN A 113 -7.23 -10.40 7.79
CA GLN A 113 -6.14 -11.17 8.39
C GLN A 113 -4.78 -10.84 7.76
N PHE A 114 -4.76 -10.63 6.44
CA PHE A 114 -3.56 -10.23 5.71
C PHE A 114 -3.07 -8.84 6.14
N TYR A 115 -3.92 -7.82 6.11
CA TYR A 115 -3.50 -6.47 6.52
C TYR A 115 -3.16 -6.37 8.01
N GLN A 116 -3.83 -7.16 8.87
CA GLN A 116 -3.45 -7.28 10.29
C GLN A 116 -2.07 -7.93 10.47
N MET A 117 -1.71 -8.91 9.63
CA MET A 117 -0.37 -9.49 9.61
C MET A 117 0.68 -8.45 9.18
N LEU A 118 0.35 -7.52 8.29
CA LEU A 118 1.21 -6.39 7.95
C LEU A 118 1.27 -5.29 9.05
N GLY A 119 0.52 -5.45 10.13
CA GLY A 119 0.52 -4.53 11.27
C GLY A 119 -0.61 -3.49 11.29
N LEU A 120 -1.50 -3.48 10.29
CA LEU A 120 -2.66 -2.58 10.27
C LEU A 120 -3.70 -3.01 11.30
N LYS A 121 -4.50 -2.05 11.78
CA LYS A 121 -5.58 -2.28 12.73
C LYS A 121 -6.89 -1.71 12.17
N GLY A 122 -7.97 -2.45 12.35
CA GLY A 122 -9.29 -2.07 11.85
C GLY A 122 -10.31 -3.19 11.99
N ALA A 123 -11.57 -2.82 11.88
CA ALA A 123 -12.74 -3.69 11.90
C ALA A 123 -13.86 -3.07 11.05
N VAL A 124 -15.03 -3.71 11.01
CA VAL A 124 -16.21 -3.14 10.37
C VAL A 124 -16.63 -1.87 11.11
N GLU A 125 -16.69 -0.76 10.38
CA GLU A 125 -17.09 0.55 10.93
C GLU A 125 -18.49 0.98 10.51
N TYR A 126 -19.04 0.38 9.44
CA TYR A 126 -20.36 0.75 8.91
C TYR A 126 -21.16 -0.48 8.45
N HIS A 127 -22.46 -0.43 8.69
CA HIS A 127 -23.46 -1.17 7.94
C HIS A 127 -24.30 -0.16 7.17
N LEU A 128 -24.22 -0.16 5.84
CA LEU A 128 -24.84 0.88 5.03
C LEU A 128 -26.23 0.44 4.56
N PRO A 129 -27.31 1.14 4.96
CA PRO A 129 -28.63 0.89 4.40
C PRO A 129 -28.70 1.36 2.94
N LEU A 130 -29.23 0.52 2.06
CA LEU A 130 -29.43 0.84 0.64
C LEU A 130 -30.88 1.26 0.37
N PRO A 131 -31.14 2.07 -0.69
CA PRO A 131 -32.49 2.54 -1.01
C PRO A 131 -33.53 1.44 -1.28
N ASN A 132 -33.09 0.23 -1.64
CA ASN A 132 -33.93 -0.93 -1.90
C ASN A 132 -34.28 -1.75 -0.62
N GLY A 133 -33.94 -1.23 0.57
CA GLY A 133 -34.18 -1.92 1.85
C GLY A 133 -33.15 -3.01 2.19
N MET A 134 -32.17 -3.26 1.31
CA MET A 134 -31.04 -4.12 1.64
C MET A 134 -30.02 -3.38 2.52
N MET A 135 -29.18 -4.13 3.21
CA MET A 135 -28.07 -3.58 3.99
C MET A 135 -26.78 -4.06 3.37
N ALA A 136 -25.98 -3.14 2.83
CA ALA A 136 -24.63 -3.45 2.40
C ALA A 136 -23.78 -3.71 3.64
N LYS A 137 -23.29 -4.95 3.73
CA LYS A 137 -22.34 -5.41 4.73
C LYS A 137 -21.06 -5.81 4.00
N PRO A 138 -19.88 -5.67 4.63
CA PRO A 138 -18.67 -6.29 4.13
C PRO A 138 -18.92 -7.79 3.86
N ILE A 139 -18.45 -8.28 2.73
CA ILE A 139 -18.72 -9.64 2.22
C ILE A 139 -17.68 -10.61 2.77
#